data_AF-A0A8R2JRE9-F1
#
_entry.id   AF-A0A8R2JRE9-F1
#
_cell.length_a   1.000
_cell.length_b   1.000
_cell.length_c   1.000
_cell.angle_alpha   90.00
_cell.angle_beta   90.00
_cell.angle_gamma   90.00
#
_symmetry.space_group_name_H-M   'P 1'
#
loop_
_entity.id
_entity.type
_entity.pdbx_description
1 polymer ?
#
loop_
_entity_poly.entity_id
_entity_poly.type
_entity_poly.pdbx_seq_one_letter_code
_entity_poly.pdbx_strand_id
1 'polypeptide(L)'
;MQRNLVTKKTRMNIIGSGLIQLDRFKKCSKTYVLKNDYNFIDFKQFFDYGFDMIVCKLKKMAQQSSIKFNLYLDCVYVHVVTQERRDISFKTENMLAFTNSNFENLLKKMFNKLIKEESDFVTRGSVWSLDSIDVLQLRINIVNPLTGSSYLILPDSIRNKKAVINVQNNDEKCFKYAILSKYNNQSNKSRFNNQYFKMLEKKSDLNFHCIDYPTPVKQIKIFERLNNLSVNVFSLDDTNVVFPLYMNNVESKNHFDLLLINRGETSHYCFINNFSRLISRQKTKHESKLIICKRCFTVFSNTPCKYKLWGVHG
;
A
#
# COMPACT_ATOMS: atom_id res chain seq x y z
N MET A 1 5.49 18.02 23.34
CA MET A 1 5.20 17.58 21.95
C MET A 1 3.68 17.45 21.78
N GLN A 2 2.98 18.56 21.51
CA GLN A 2 1.52 18.59 21.34
C GLN A 2 1.13 17.80 20.07
N ARG A 3 0.69 16.55 20.21
CA ARG A 3 0.12 15.79 19.10
C ARG A 3 -1.36 16.14 18.96
N ASN A 4 -1.65 16.96 17.94
CA ASN A 4 -2.91 17.05 17.18
C ASN A 4 -4.24 16.86 17.94
N LEU A 5 -4.56 17.75 18.89
CA LEU A 5 -5.92 17.94 19.43
C LEU A 5 -6.99 18.05 18.31
N VAL A 6 -6.61 18.64 17.17
CA VAL A 6 -7.43 18.75 15.96
C VAL A 6 -7.86 17.36 15.44
N THR A 7 -6.94 16.38 15.39
CA THR A 7 -7.27 15.06 14.82
C THR A 7 -8.14 14.19 15.70
N LYS A 8 -8.14 14.40 17.03
CA LYS A 8 -9.04 13.71 17.98
C LYS A 8 -10.45 14.28 17.87
N LYS A 9 -10.62 15.61 17.86
CA LYS A 9 -11.91 16.29 17.62
C LYS A 9 -12.57 15.86 16.30
N THR A 10 -11.83 15.75 15.20
CA THR A 10 -12.41 15.30 13.92
C THR A 10 -12.91 13.85 13.96
N ARG A 11 -12.32 12.98 14.81
CA ARG A 11 -12.77 11.58 14.97
C ARG A 11 -14.01 11.46 15.84
N MET A 12 -14.13 12.32 16.85
CA MET A 12 -15.30 12.39 17.72
C MET A 12 -16.54 12.87 16.95
N ASN A 13 -16.38 13.71 15.91
CA ASN A 13 -17.50 14.26 15.13
C ASN A 13 -18.02 13.35 13.99
N ILE A 14 -17.54 12.10 13.85
CA ILE A 14 -18.00 11.19 12.78
C ILE A 14 -19.42 10.69 13.08
N ILE A 15 -20.34 10.75 12.12
CA ILE A 15 -21.73 10.30 12.30
C ILE A 15 -21.83 8.79 11.96
N GLY A 16 -22.43 7.99 12.85
CA GLY A 16 -22.67 6.55 12.68
C GLY A 16 -22.36 5.75 13.95
N SER A 17 -22.97 4.57 14.10
CA SER A 17 -22.69 3.61 15.18
C SER A 17 -21.86 2.42 14.67
N GLY A 18 -21.05 1.84 15.54
CA GLY A 18 -20.25 0.64 15.22
C GLY A 18 -18.89 0.93 14.58
N LEU A 19 -18.41 0.02 13.71
CA LEU A 19 -17.06 0.08 13.13
C LEU A 19 -17.06 0.88 11.81
N ILE A 20 -16.68 2.16 11.90
CA ILE A 20 -16.75 3.14 10.81
C ILE A 20 -15.40 3.22 10.08
N GLN A 21 -15.43 3.24 8.75
CA GLN A 21 -14.21 3.43 7.96
C GLN A 21 -13.81 4.92 7.92
N LEU A 22 -12.56 5.20 8.24
CA LEU A 22 -11.90 6.48 8.02
C LEU A 22 -10.94 6.37 6.84
N ASP A 23 -11.28 7.04 5.74
CA ASP A 23 -10.36 7.20 4.62
C ASP A 23 -9.28 8.22 4.99
N ARG A 24 -8.08 7.74 5.34
CA ARG A 24 -6.87 8.57 5.43
C ARG A 24 -5.80 8.00 4.51
N PHE A 25 -5.26 8.86 3.64
CA PHE A 25 -4.08 8.73 2.76
C PHE A 25 -3.56 7.31 2.42
N LYS A 26 -3.54 7.03 1.09
CA LYS A 26 -3.03 5.85 0.35
C LYS A 26 -3.97 4.63 0.34
N LYS A 27 -4.39 4.20 -0.86
CA LYS A 27 -5.30 3.05 -1.15
C LYS A 27 -4.93 1.72 -0.46
N CYS A 28 -3.69 1.56 -0.01
CA CYS A 28 -3.18 0.36 0.66
C CYS A 28 -3.35 0.36 2.20
N SER A 29 -3.80 1.46 2.80
CA SER A 29 -4.01 1.59 4.25
C SER A 29 -5.45 2.00 4.53
N LYS A 30 -6.19 1.17 5.25
CA LYS A 30 -7.57 1.44 5.69
C LYS A 30 -7.58 1.58 7.20
N THR A 31 -8.20 2.64 7.71
CA THR A 31 -8.43 2.81 9.15
C THR A 31 -9.91 2.61 9.44
N TYR A 32 -10.20 1.82 10.46
CA TYR A 32 -11.52 1.60 11.00
C TYR A 32 -11.57 2.13 12.43
N VAL A 33 -12.71 2.66 12.83
CA VAL A 33 -12.91 3.34 14.10
C VAL A 33 -14.14 2.75 14.77
N LEU A 34 -13.96 2.25 15.98
CA LEU A 34 -15.03 1.87 16.89
C LEU A 34 -15.14 2.95 17.96
N LYS A 35 -16.27 3.65 17.97
CA LYS A 35 -16.57 4.66 18.99
C LYS A 35 -17.14 4.01 20.24
N ASN A 36 -16.90 4.65 21.37
CA ASN A 36 -17.52 4.27 22.62
C ASN A 36 -18.89 4.95 22.78
N ASP A 37 -19.87 4.54 21.97
CA ASP A 37 -21.21 5.15 21.97
C ASP A 37 -22.01 4.84 23.25
N TYR A 38 -21.56 3.85 24.05
CA TYR A 38 -22.21 3.37 25.27
C TYR A 38 -21.50 3.82 26.55
N ASN A 39 -20.49 4.70 26.46
CA ASN A 39 -19.74 5.22 27.60
C ASN A 39 -19.15 4.13 28.51
N PHE A 40 -18.61 3.06 27.92
CA PHE A 40 -17.84 2.07 28.66
C PHE A 40 -16.66 2.74 29.37
N ILE A 41 -16.49 2.44 30.65
CA ILE A 41 -15.37 2.91 31.50
C ILE A 41 -14.41 1.79 31.88
N ASP A 42 -14.63 0.58 31.35
CA ASP A 42 -13.75 -0.58 31.52
C ASP A 42 -13.26 -1.06 30.16
N PHE A 43 -11.94 -1.28 30.06
CA PHE A 43 -11.32 -1.67 28.80
C PHE A 43 -11.79 -3.04 28.33
N LYS A 44 -12.00 -4.00 29.25
CA LYS A 44 -12.44 -5.35 28.87
C LYS A 44 -13.85 -5.32 28.30
N GLN A 45 -14.78 -4.62 28.97
CA GLN A 45 -16.15 -4.46 28.49
C GLN A 45 -16.20 -3.80 27.09
N PHE A 46 -15.42 -2.74 26.88
CA PHE A 46 -15.35 -2.08 25.58
C PHE A 46 -14.75 -2.97 24.49
N PHE A 47 -13.72 -3.75 24.83
CA PHE A 47 -13.08 -4.68 23.92
C PHE A 47 -13.98 -5.86 23.57
N ASP A 48 -14.73 -6.40 24.53
CA ASP A 48 -15.71 -7.47 24.32
C ASP A 48 -16.83 -6.99 23.39
N TYR A 49 -17.32 -5.76 23.58
CA TYR A 49 -18.31 -5.13 22.68
C TYR A 49 -17.80 -5.06 21.22
N GLY A 50 -16.53 -4.70 21.02
CA GLY A 50 -15.92 -4.56 19.69
C GLY A 50 -15.38 -5.85 19.08
N PHE A 51 -15.30 -6.93 19.84
CA PHE A 51 -14.49 -8.11 19.50
C PHE A 51 -14.92 -8.74 18.17
N ASP A 52 -16.19 -9.14 18.07
CA ASP A 52 -16.70 -9.84 16.89
C ASP A 52 -16.72 -8.95 15.66
N MET A 53 -16.97 -7.65 15.82
CA MET A 53 -16.95 -6.68 14.72
C MET A 53 -15.55 -6.58 14.10
N ILE A 54 -14.52 -6.50 14.95
CA ILE A 54 -13.13 -6.41 14.52
C ILE A 54 -12.67 -7.74 13.89
N VAL A 55 -13.00 -8.89 14.51
CA VAL A 55 -12.67 -10.22 13.97
C VAL A 55 -13.31 -10.43 12.61
N CYS A 56 -14.61 -10.15 12.47
CA CYS A 56 -15.32 -10.24 11.19
C CYS A 56 -14.66 -9.35 10.13
N LYS A 57 -14.26 -8.13 10.50
CA LYS A 57 -13.61 -7.21 9.58
C LYS A 57 -12.23 -7.68 9.13
N LEU A 58 -11.42 -8.20 10.06
CA LEU A 58 -10.10 -8.76 9.78
C LEU A 58 -10.21 -9.99 8.88
N LYS A 59 -11.12 -10.92 9.17
CA LYS A 59 -11.41 -12.11 8.33
C LYS A 59 -11.77 -11.68 6.90
N LYS A 60 -12.70 -10.72 6.73
CA LYS A 60 -13.10 -10.20 5.41
C LYS A 60 -11.95 -9.55 4.64
N MET A 61 -11.10 -8.79 5.32
CA MET A 61 -9.94 -8.12 4.69
C MET A 61 -8.84 -9.13 4.31
N ALA A 62 -8.60 -10.13 5.15
CA ALA A 62 -7.58 -11.15 4.93
C ALA A 62 -7.94 -12.10 3.77
N GLN A 63 -9.23 -12.34 3.51
CA GLN A 63 -9.69 -13.08 2.32
C GLN A 63 -9.24 -12.44 1.00
N GLN A 64 -9.02 -11.12 0.98
CA GLN A 64 -8.68 -10.38 -0.24
C GLN A 64 -7.17 -10.26 -0.45
N SER A 65 -6.38 -10.29 0.62
CA SER A 65 -4.93 -10.09 0.61
C SER A 65 -4.34 -10.37 2.00
N SER A 66 -3.05 -10.67 2.11
CA SER A 66 -2.41 -10.67 3.43
C SER A 66 -2.46 -9.26 4.02
N ILE A 67 -2.57 -9.15 5.34
CA ILE A 67 -2.77 -7.87 6.02
C ILE A 67 -1.74 -7.68 7.12
N LYS A 68 -1.37 -6.42 7.35
CA LYS A 68 -0.60 -5.99 8.52
C LYS A 68 -1.42 -4.97 9.27
N PHE A 69 -1.84 -5.31 10.48
CA PHE A 69 -2.76 -4.49 11.25
C PHE A 69 -2.23 -4.14 12.64
N ASN A 70 -2.71 -3.01 13.17
CA ASN A 70 -2.48 -2.61 14.55
C ASN A 70 -3.71 -1.89 15.12
N LEU A 71 -3.69 -1.72 16.44
CA LEU A 71 -4.71 -1.03 17.22
C LEU A 71 -4.13 0.22 17.90
N TYR A 72 -4.94 1.27 17.95
CA TYR A 72 -4.73 2.48 18.75
C TYR A 72 -5.98 2.74 19.59
N LEU A 73 -5.84 2.84 20.90
CA LEU A 73 -6.93 3.19 21.80
C LEU A 73 -6.68 4.61 22.31
N ASP A 74 -7.59 5.53 22.03
CA ASP A 74 -7.55 6.90 22.55
C ASP A 74 -8.51 7.04 23.74
N CYS A 75 -8.01 7.59 24.85
CA CYS A 75 -8.72 7.79 26.11
C CYS A 75 -8.46 9.19 26.67
N VAL A 76 -9.25 9.59 27.66
CA VAL A 76 -9.01 10.74 28.54
C VAL A 76 -8.80 10.23 29.96
N TYR A 77 -7.77 10.74 30.61
CA TYR A 77 -7.53 10.55 32.03
C TYR A 77 -7.68 11.88 32.75
N VAL A 78 -8.21 11.85 33.97
CA VAL A 78 -8.31 12.99 34.86
C VAL A 78 -7.38 12.79 36.05
N HIS A 79 -6.64 13.84 36.39
CA HIS A 79 -5.84 13.86 37.60
C HIS A 79 -6.78 14.08 38.78
N VAL A 80 -6.83 13.14 39.71
CA VAL A 80 -7.83 13.08 40.80
C VAL A 80 -7.80 14.36 41.66
N VAL A 81 -6.62 14.93 41.90
CA VAL A 81 -6.46 16.14 42.74
C VAL A 81 -6.65 17.44 41.95
N THR A 82 -5.84 17.66 40.91
CA THR A 82 -5.84 18.93 40.16
C THR A 82 -6.99 19.07 39.17
N GLN A 83 -7.76 18.00 38.92
CA GLN A 83 -8.80 17.94 37.88
C GLN A 83 -8.25 18.20 36.46
N GLU A 84 -6.92 18.13 36.28
CA GLU A 84 -6.28 18.25 34.97
C GLU A 84 -6.68 17.06 34.10
N ARG A 85 -7.09 17.31 32.86
CA ARG A 85 -7.44 16.25 31.89
C ARG A 85 -6.30 16.05 30.89
N ARG A 86 -5.98 14.79 30.61
CA ARG A 86 -4.97 14.39 29.64
C ARG A 86 -5.50 13.38 28.64
N ASP A 87 -5.21 13.65 27.38
CA ASP A 87 -5.44 12.70 26.29
C ASP A 87 -4.29 11.67 26.27
N ILE A 88 -4.64 10.39 26.33
CA ILE A 88 -3.69 9.28 26.31
C ILE A 88 -4.04 8.34 25.16
N SER A 89 -3.02 7.87 24.45
CA SER A 89 -3.19 6.90 23.37
C SER A 89 -2.31 5.67 23.62
N PHE A 90 -2.93 4.51 23.80
CA PHE A 90 -2.26 3.21 23.86
C PHE A 90 -2.18 2.59 22.47
N LYS A 91 -1.11 1.85 22.16
CA LYS A 91 -0.90 1.33 20.82
C LYS A 91 -0.24 -0.04 20.80
N THR A 92 -0.65 -0.84 19.84
CA THR A 92 -0.04 -2.15 19.59
C THR A 92 0.97 -2.09 18.46
N GLU A 93 1.85 -3.08 18.42
CA GLU A 93 2.75 -3.28 17.29
C GLU A 93 1.99 -3.82 16.08
N ASN A 94 2.60 -3.69 14.91
CA ASN A 94 1.99 -4.21 13.70
C ASN A 94 2.10 -5.74 13.65
N MET A 95 0.96 -6.41 13.53
CA MET A 95 0.86 -7.85 13.37
C MET A 95 0.60 -8.21 11.91
N LEU A 96 1.37 -9.14 11.36
CA LEU A 96 1.10 -9.72 10.05
C LEU A 96 0.07 -10.85 10.21
N ALA A 97 -0.92 -10.91 9.33
CA ALA A 97 -1.90 -11.97 9.29
C ALA A 97 -2.28 -12.34 7.84
N PHE A 98 -2.64 -13.61 7.70
CA PHE A 98 -3.00 -14.28 6.45
C PHE A 98 -4.42 -14.84 6.57
N THR A 99 -4.98 -15.32 5.46
CA THR A 99 -6.34 -15.87 5.38
C THR A 99 -6.64 -16.93 6.44
N ASN A 100 -5.66 -17.80 6.74
CA ASN A 100 -5.77 -18.89 7.71
C ASN A 100 -5.31 -18.53 9.14
N SER A 101 -5.00 -17.26 9.41
CA SER A 101 -4.55 -16.84 10.74
C SER A 101 -5.69 -16.92 11.76
N ASN A 102 -5.36 -17.30 13.00
CA ASN A 102 -6.31 -17.28 14.10
C ASN A 102 -6.50 -15.82 14.61
N PHE A 103 -7.40 -15.09 13.96
CA PHE A 103 -7.68 -13.68 14.27
C PHE A 103 -8.16 -13.46 15.71
N GLU A 104 -8.90 -14.41 16.28
CA GLU A 104 -9.40 -14.31 17.66
C GLU A 104 -8.24 -14.32 18.66
N ASN A 105 -7.30 -15.25 18.50
CA ASN A 105 -6.11 -15.30 19.36
C ASN A 105 -5.21 -14.08 19.16
N LEU A 106 -5.01 -13.64 17.92
CA LEU A 106 -4.22 -12.43 17.61
C LEU A 106 -4.83 -11.19 18.27
N LEU A 107 -6.15 -11.01 18.16
CA LEU A 107 -6.84 -9.88 18.74
C LEU A 107 -6.82 -9.92 20.27
N LYS A 108 -7.06 -11.08 20.89
CA LYS A 108 -6.95 -11.27 22.35
C LYS A 108 -5.56 -10.87 22.87
N LYS A 109 -4.48 -11.28 22.18
CA LYS A 109 -3.12 -10.88 22.55
C LYS A 109 -2.92 -9.36 22.51
N MET A 110 -3.46 -8.70 21.49
CA MET A 110 -3.38 -7.25 21.32
C MET A 110 -4.18 -6.50 22.39
N PHE A 111 -5.38 -6.98 22.73
CA PHE A 111 -6.19 -6.44 23.82
C PHE A 111 -5.52 -6.60 25.19
N ASN A 112 -4.97 -7.79 25.49
CA ASN A 112 -4.23 -8.03 26.72
C ASN A 112 -3.01 -7.10 26.86
N LYS A 113 -2.33 -6.79 25.76
CA LYS A 113 -1.25 -5.79 25.75
C LYS A 113 -1.77 -4.40 26.15
N LEU A 114 -2.87 -3.94 25.56
CA LEU A 114 -3.44 -2.63 25.86
C LEU A 114 -3.93 -2.53 27.32
N ILE A 115 -4.56 -3.58 27.83
CA ILE A 115 -4.96 -3.66 29.25
C ILE A 115 -3.73 -3.58 30.16
N LYS A 116 -2.66 -4.30 29.82
CA LYS A 116 -1.42 -4.24 30.60
C LYS A 116 -0.79 -2.85 30.58
N GLU A 117 -0.75 -2.18 29.42
CA GLU A 117 -0.23 -0.81 29.32
C GLU A 117 -1.06 0.19 30.14
N GLU A 118 -2.38 0.00 30.20
CA GLU A 118 -3.28 0.78 31.04
C GLU A 118 -2.99 0.57 32.53
N SER A 119 -2.89 -0.68 32.97
CA SER A 119 -2.64 -0.99 34.37
C SER A 119 -1.27 -0.49 34.82
N ASP A 120 -0.25 -0.60 33.96
CA ASP A 120 1.07 -0.03 34.20
C ASP A 120 1.03 1.50 34.29
N PHE A 121 0.19 2.16 33.47
CA PHE A 121 0.03 3.62 33.48
C PHE A 121 -0.59 4.10 34.79
N VAL A 122 -1.69 3.47 35.22
CA VAL A 122 -2.38 3.79 36.49
C VAL A 122 -1.45 3.53 37.68
N THR A 123 -0.71 2.41 37.66
CA THR A 123 0.19 2.04 38.76
C THR A 123 1.37 3.01 38.91
N ARG A 124 1.93 3.50 37.80
CA ARG A 124 3.07 4.45 37.82
C ARG A 124 2.64 5.89 38.08
N GLY A 125 1.43 6.25 37.69
CA GLY A 125 0.89 7.60 37.79
C GLY A 125 -0.27 7.64 38.78
N SER A 126 -0.04 7.23 40.03
CA SER A 126 -0.99 6.99 41.14
C SER A 126 -2.05 8.08 41.46
N VAL A 127 -2.15 9.12 40.64
CA VAL A 127 -3.11 10.22 40.73
C VAL A 127 -3.93 10.40 39.44
N TRP A 128 -3.81 9.51 38.45
CA TRP A 128 -4.60 9.55 37.21
C TRP A 128 -5.68 8.48 37.21
N SER A 129 -6.95 8.89 37.05
CA SER A 129 -8.08 8.00 36.85
C SER A 129 -8.55 8.08 35.40
N LEU A 130 -9.01 6.96 34.85
CA LEU A 130 -9.68 6.95 33.56
C LEU A 130 -10.98 7.78 33.65
N ASP A 131 -11.12 8.76 32.75
CA ASP A 131 -12.31 9.62 32.65
C ASP A 131 -13.23 9.11 31.53
N SER A 132 -12.66 8.86 30.35
CA SER A 132 -13.39 8.28 29.21
C SER A 132 -12.52 7.41 28.32
N ILE A 133 -13.13 6.38 27.75
CA ILE A 133 -12.61 5.69 26.56
C ILE A 133 -13.27 6.36 25.35
N ASP A 134 -12.49 6.94 24.44
CA ASP A 134 -13.09 7.71 23.35
C ASP A 134 -13.27 6.85 22.11
N VAL A 135 -12.19 6.20 21.66
CA VAL A 135 -12.19 5.50 20.38
C VAL A 135 -11.11 4.44 20.26
N LEU A 136 -11.47 3.29 19.70
CA LEU A 136 -10.53 2.27 19.25
C LEU A 136 -10.37 2.34 17.73
N GLN A 137 -9.13 2.52 17.26
CA GLN A 137 -8.79 2.52 15.86
C GLN A 137 -8.14 1.20 15.48
N LEU A 138 -8.72 0.52 14.48
CA LEU A 138 -8.12 -0.60 13.78
C LEU A 138 -7.50 -0.11 12.48
N ARG A 139 -6.17 -0.13 12.38
CA ARG A 139 -5.49 0.22 11.12
C ARG A 139 -5.05 -1.04 10.43
N ILE A 140 -5.46 -1.20 9.18
CA ILE A 140 -5.15 -2.35 8.34
C ILE A 140 -4.38 -1.86 7.12
N ASN A 141 -3.17 -2.36 6.96
CA ASN A 141 -2.40 -2.21 5.74
C ASN A 141 -2.52 -3.49 4.93
N ILE A 142 -2.85 -3.37 3.65
CA ILE A 142 -2.78 -4.49 2.72
C ILE A 142 -1.31 -4.80 2.48
N VAL A 143 -0.88 -5.98 2.91
CA VAL A 143 0.43 -6.55 2.60
C VAL A 143 0.22 -7.50 1.46
N ASN A 144 0.29 -6.98 0.24
CA ASN A 144 0.51 -7.87 -0.88
C ASN A 144 1.93 -8.46 -0.70
N PRO A 145 2.12 -9.79 -0.60
CA PRO A 145 3.37 -10.35 -1.07
C PRO A 145 3.43 -9.98 -2.55
N LEU A 146 4.20 -8.93 -2.88
CA LEU A 146 4.36 -8.46 -4.25
C LEU A 146 5.32 -9.41 -4.96
N THR A 147 4.90 -10.66 -5.08
CA THR A 147 5.67 -11.78 -5.61
C THR A 147 5.15 -12.12 -6.99
N GLY A 148 5.89 -11.69 -8.00
CA GLY A 148 5.56 -11.93 -9.40
C GLY A 148 5.80 -13.39 -9.78
N SER A 149 4.76 -14.25 -9.80
CA SER A 149 4.89 -15.66 -10.16
C SER A 149 4.52 -15.88 -11.63
N SER A 150 3.29 -16.34 -11.91
CA SER A 150 2.84 -16.80 -13.22
C SER A 150 2.20 -15.71 -14.10
N TYR A 151 2.05 -16.00 -15.40
CA TYR A 151 1.43 -15.08 -16.36
C TYR A 151 0.01 -14.67 -15.94
N LEU A 152 -0.21 -13.35 -15.85
CA LEU A 152 -1.54 -12.77 -15.70
C LEU A 152 -1.90 -11.99 -16.96
N ILE A 153 -3.14 -12.19 -17.43
CA ILE A 153 -3.66 -11.44 -18.58
C ILE A 153 -3.89 -9.98 -18.16
N LEU A 154 -3.43 -9.05 -19.00
CA LEU A 154 -3.72 -7.63 -18.80
C LEU A 154 -5.22 -7.35 -18.97
N PRO A 155 -5.83 -6.52 -18.11
CA PRO A 155 -7.17 -5.99 -18.34
C PRO A 155 -7.27 -5.31 -19.71
N ASP A 156 -8.42 -5.43 -20.37
CA ASP A 156 -8.64 -4.89 -21.72
C ASP A 156 -8.35 -3.39 -21.82
N SER A 157 -8.73 -2.65 -20.78
CA SER A 157 -8.48 -1.22 -20.65
C SER A 157 -7.00 -0.85 -20.74
N ILE A 158 -6.09 -1.75 -20.34
CA ILE A 158 -4.65 -1.59 -20.39
C ILE A 158 -4.08 -2.23 -21.67
N ARG A 159 -4.51 -3.45 -22.00
CA ARG A 159 -4.08 -4.18 -23.20
C ARG A 159 -4.31 -3.37 -24.47
N ASN A 160 -5.50 -2.78 -24.61
CA ASN A 160 -5.90 -1.99 -25.78
C ASN A 160 -5.05 -0.72 -25.96
N LYS A 161 -4.38 -0.24 -24.90
CA LYS A 161 -3.48 0.91 -25.00
C LYS A 161 -2.18 0.56 -25.72
N LYS A 162 -1.80 -0.72 -25.89
CA LYS A 162 -0.51 -1.12 -26.50
C LYS A 162 0.69 -0.35 -25.93
N ALA A 163 0.65 -0.14 -24.61
CA ALA A 163 1.62 0.66 -23.84
C ALA A 163 2.41 -0.21 -22.84
N VAL A 164 2.07 -1.49 -22.78
CA VAL A 164 2.62 -2.47 -21.84
C VAL A 164 2.96 -3.73 -22.63
N ILE A 165 4.17 -4.22 -22.47
CA ILE A 165 4.62 -5.53 -22.92
C ILE A 165 4.39 -6.51 -21.78
N ASN A 166 3.47 -7.44 -22.00
CA ASN A 166 3.20 -8.53 -21.08
C ASN A 166 3.77 -9.82 -21.67
N VAL A 167 4.79 -10.37 -21.01
CA VAL A 167 5.48 -11.58 -21.44
C VAL A 167 4.78 -12.80 -20.85
N GLN A 168 4.40 -13.74 -21.70
CA GLN A 168 3.90 -15.03 -21.26
C GLN A 168 5.03 -15.86 -20.63
N ASN A 169 4.82 -16.29 -19.37
CA ASN A 169 5.72 -17.18 -18.66
C ASN A 169 4.97 -18.23 -17.83
N ASN A 170 5.63 -19.38 -17.64
CA ASN A 170 5.13 -20.51 -16.86
C ASN A 170 5.93 -20.74 -15.57
N ASP A 171 6.86 -19.84 -15.25
CA ASP A 171 7.71 -19.88 -14.05
C ASP A 171 7.46 -18.62 -13.19
N GLU A 172 8.35 -18.32 -12.25
CA GLU A 172 8.23 -17.18 -11.33
C GLU A 172 9.15 -15.99 -11.70
N LYS A 173 9.60 -15.93 -12.96
CA LYS A 173 10.64 -14.99 -13.41
C LYS A 173 10.10 -13.77 -14.15
N CYS A 174 8.82 -13.42 -13.97
CA CYS A 174 8.20 -12.31 -14.70
C CYS A 174 8.92 -10.96 -14.51
N PHE A 175 9.52 -10.67 -13.35
CA PHE A 175 10.35 -9.47 -13.16
C PHE A 175 11.53 -9.44 -14.14
N LYS A 176 12.27 -10.55 -14.24
CA LYS A 176 13.39 -10.72 -15.17
C LYS A 176 12.94 -10.48 -16.60
N TYR A 177 11.82 -11.11 -16.99
CA TYR A 177 11.27 -10.97 -18.33
C TYR A 177 10.81 -9.56 -18.65
N ALA A 178 10.20 -8.86 -17.69
CA ALA A 178 9.82 -7.47 -17.86
C ALA A 178 11.05 -6.58 -18.12
N ILE A 179 12.11 -6.73 -17.31
CA ILE A 179 13.37 -5.98 -17.50
C ILE A 179 13.99 -6.28 -18.87
N LEU A 180 14.13 -7.56 -19.23
CA LEU A 180 14.77 -7.97 -20.50
C LEU A 180 13.98 -7.52 -21.73
N SER A 181 12.66 -7.38 -21.63
CA SER A 181 11.82 -6.97 -22.75
C SER A 181 12.15 -5.57 -23.31
N LYS A 182 12.84 -4.72 -22.53
CA LYS A 182 13.38 -3.44 -23.01
C LYS A 182 14.42 -3.62 -24.13
N TYR A 183 15.20 -4.71 -24.08
CA TYR A 183 16.29 -5.00 -25.01
C TYR A 183 15.83 -5.82 -26.23
N ASN A 184 14.55 -6.17 -26.29
CA ASN A 184 13.93 -6.88 -27.40
C ASN A 184 13.70 -5.95 -28.59
N ASN A 185 14.22 -6.33 -29.75
CA ASN A 185 14.09 -5.59 -31.00
C ASN A 185 12.94 -6.14 -31.90
N GLN A 186 12.26 -7.22 -31.51
CA GLN A 186 11.22 -7.84 -32.32
C GLN A 186 9.87 -7.10 -32.23
N SER A 187 9.10 -7.16 -33.32
CA SER A 187 7.74 -6.64 -33.43
C SER A 187 6.74 -7.40 -32.55
N ASN A 188 6.92 -8.72 -32.39
CA ASN A 188 6.14 -9.57 -31.49
C ASN A 188 6.78 -9.63 -30.10
N LYS A 189 6.25 -8.81 -29.19
CA LYS A 189 6.88 -8.52 -27.90
C LYS A 189 6.46 -9.46 -26.75
N SER A 190 5.52 -10.38 -26.98
CA SER A 190 4.84 -11.13 -25.90
C SER A 190 5.18 -12.62 -25.82
N ARG A 191 5.85 -13.19 -26.82
CA ARG A 191 6.26 -14.60 -26.84
C ARG A 191 7.75 -14.70 -27.14
N PHE A 192 8.48 -15.26 -26.19
CA PHE A 192 9.90 -15.49 -26.32
C PHE A 192 10.18 -16.96 -26.05
N ASN A 193 11.05 -17.56 -26.86
CA ASN A 193 11.59 -18.87 -26.53
C ASN A 193 12.78 -18.72 -25.56
N ASN A 194 13.11 -19.80 -24.84
CA ASN A 194 14.16 -19.78 -23.82
C ASN A 194 15.53 -19.36 -24.37
N GLN A 195 15.84 -19.70 -25.63
CA GLN A 195 17.11 -19.34 -26.26
C GLN A 195 17.21 -17.83 -26.48
N TYR A 196 16.12 -17.19 -26.90
CA TYR A 196 16.06 -15.75 -27.07
C TYR A 196 16.24 -15.02 -25.73
N PHE A 197 15.64 -15.52 -24.65
CA PHE A 197 15.86 -14.94 -23.32
C PHE A 197 17.31 -15.02 -22.88
N LYS A 198 17.97 -16.17 -23.05
CA LYS A 198 19.41 -16.29 -22.75
C LYS A 198 20.26 -15.30 -23.55
N MET A 199 19.90 -15.03 -24.81
CA MET A 199 20.55 -14.00 -25.62
C MET A 199 20.32 -12.59 -25.06
N LEU A 200 19.08 -12.26 -24.67
CA LEU A 200 18.76 -10.96 -24.06
C LEU A 200 19.48 -10.78 -22.72
N GLU A 201 19.60 -11.82 -21.90
CA GLU A 201 20.35 -11.79 -20.64
C GLU A 201 21.80 -11.39 -20.89
N LYS A 202 22.48 -12.07 -21.81
CA LYS A 202 23.85 -11.74 -22.22
C LYS A 202 23.96 -10.32 -22.76
N LYS A 203 23.00 -9.88 -23.58
CA LYS A 203 22.98 -8.52 -24.16
C LYS A 203 22.75 -7.43 -23.11
N SER A 204 21.96 -7.73 -22.07
CA SER A 204 21.62 -6.76 -21.03
C SER A 204 22.75 -6.50 -20.05
N ASP A 205 23.64 -7.50 -19.85
CA ASP A 205 24.71 -7.47 -18.85
C ASP A 205 24.23 -7.15 -17.43
N LEU A 206 23.03 -7.61 -17.08
CA LEU A 206 22.40 -7.38 -15.78
C LEU A 206 22.57 -8.59 -14.85
N ASN A 207 22.92 -8.31 -13.60
CA ASN A 207 22.99 -9.27 -12.52
C ASN A 207 21.61 -9.51 -11.89
N PHE A 208 21.04 -10.67 -12.23
CA PHE A 208 19.76 -11.17 -11.69
C PHE A 208 19.92 -12.14 -10.51
N HIS A 209 21.14 -12.46 -10.07
CA HIS A 209 21.39 -13.36 -8.92
C HIS A 209 21.22 -12.66 -7.57
N CYS A 210 21.07 -11.33 -7.57
CA CYS A 210 20.91 -10.53 -6.36
C CYS A 210 19.46 -10.40 -5.86
N ILE A 211 18.53 -11.09 -6.51
CA ILE A 211 17.10 -11.08 -6.21
C ILE A 211 16.55 -12.50 -6.21
N ASP A 212 15.51 -12.71 -5.43
CA ASP A 212 14.77 -13.96 -5.42
C ASP A 212 13.70 -13.96 -6.51
N TYR A 213 13.25 -15.16 -6.86
CA TYR A 213 12.04 -15.37 -7.64
C TYR A 213 11.03 -16.11 -6.76
N PRO A 214 9.78 -15.66 -6.72
CA PRO A 214 9.22 -14.45 -7.36
C PRO A 214 9.72 -13.14 -6.72
N THR A 215 10.13 -12.15 -7.52
CA THR A 215 10.85 -10.96 -7.02
C THR A 215 9.97 -9.99 -6.22
N PRO A 216 10.21 -9.83 -4.90
CA PRO A 216 9.50 -8.87 -4.07
C PRO A 216 9.87 -7.43 -4.43
N VAL A 217 8.91 -6.50 -4.43
CA VAL A 217 9.19 -5.06 -4.67
C VAL A 217 10.27 -4.50 -3.73
N LYS A 218 10.38 -5.00 -2.49
CA LYS A 218 11.44 -4.60 -1.55
C LYS A 218 12.87 -4.88 -2.06
N GLN A 219 13.06 -5.91 -2.90
CA GLN A 219 14.36 -6.29 -3.46
C GLN A 219 14.71 -5.48 -4.71
N ILE A 220 13.78 -4.73 -5.30
CA ILE A 220 14.05 -3.86 -6.45
C ILE A 220 15.14 -2.84 -6.11
N LYS A 221 15.14 -2.30 -4.88
CA LYS A 221 16.20 -1.38 -4.42
C LYS A 221 17.60 -2.02 -4.38
N ILE A 222 17.67 -3.34 -4.18
CA ILE A 222 18.93 -4.09 -4.24
C ILE A 222 19.36 -4.24 -5.70
N PHE A 223 18.43 -4.64 -6.56
CA PHE A 223 18.64 -4.79 -8.00
C PHE A 223 19.10 -3.48 -8.66
N GLU A 224 18.45 -2.36 -8.36
CA GLU A 224 18.82 -1.02 -8.87
C GLU A 224 20.27 -0.66 -8.53
N ARG A 225 20.67 -0.88 -7.27
CA ARG A 225 22.00 -0.52 -6.77
C ARG A 225 23.10 -1.34 -7.42
N LEU A 226 22.90 -2.66 -7.52
CA LEU A 226 23.92 -3.57 -8.04
C LEU A 226 24.05 -3.50 -9.56
N ASN A 227 23.02 -3.03 -10.26
CA ASN A 227 23.03 -2.88 -11.72
C ASN A 227 23.14 -1.43 -12.20
N ASN A 228 23.32 -0.47 -11.29
CA ASN A 228 23.41 0.97 -11.58
C ASN A 228 22.29 1.47 -12.53
N LEU A 229 21.04 1.14 -12.17
CA LEU A 229 19.84 1.47 -12.94
C LEU A 229 18.74 1.96 -12.00
N SER A 230 17.64 2.43 -12.58
CA SER A 230 16.47 2.89 -11.82
C SER A 230 15.20 2.25 -12.33
N VAL A 231 14.31 1.87 -11.41
CA VAL A 231 13.04 1.20 -11.69
C VAL A 231 11.91 1.97 -11.01
N ASN A 232 10.87 2.30 -11.77
CA ASN A 232 9.57 2.64 -11.21
C ASN A 232 8.63 1.44 -11.36
N VAL A 233 7.79 1.22 -10.37
CA VAL A 233 6.71 0.22 -10.43
C VAL A 233 5.38 0.92 -10.24
N PHE A 234 4.49 0.71 -11.19
CA PHE A 234 3.10 1.14 -11.14
C PHE A 234 2.20 -0.07 -10.92
N SER A 235 1.00 0.15 -10.38
CA SER A 235 -0.02 -0.89 -10.20
C SER A 235 -1.37 -0.39 -10.70
N LEU A 236 -2.30 -1.32 -10.90
CA LEU A 236 -3.70 -1.05 -11.19
C LEU A 236 -4.53 -1.12 -9.89
N ASP A 237 -5.54 -0.27 -9.78
CA ASP A 237 -6.60 -0.44 -8.79
C ASP A 237 -7.77 -1.28 -9.35
N ASP A 238 -8.80 -1.49 -8.53
CA ASP A 238 -10.01 -2.26 -8.89
C ASP A 238 -10.75 -1.71 -10.12
N THR A 239 -10.52 -0.43 -10.47
CA THR A 239 -11.10 0.25 -11.63
C THR A 239 -10.14 0.34 -12.83
N ASN A 240 -8.99 -0.35 -12.77
CA ASN A 240 -7.90 -0.28 -13.75
C ASN A 240 -7.26 1.11 -13.91
N VAL A 241 -7.34 1.96 -12.89
CA VAL A 241 -6.59 3.22 -12.83
C VAL A 241 -5.18 2.91 -12.34
N VAL A 242 -4.19 3.47 -13.03
CA VAL A 242 -2.77 3.25 -12.78
C VAL A 242 -2.36 4.16 -11.64
N PHE A 243 -1.55 3.66 -10.72
CA PHE A 243 -0.98 4.43 -9.60
C PHE A 243 0.46 4.02 -9.32
N PRO A 244 1.31 4.93 -8.79
CA PRO A 244 2.69 4.60 -8.45
C PRO A 244 2.72 3.71 -7.20
N LEU A 245 3.41 2.58 -7.28
CA LEU A 245 3.59 1.62 -6.19
C LEU A 245 4.99 1.74 -5.57
N TYR A 246 6.01 1.83 -6.42
CA TYR A 246 7.40 2.06 -6.05
C TYR A 246 7.99 3.09 -6.99
N MET A 247 8.65 4.12 -6.44
CA MET A 247 9.24 5.19 -7.24
C MET A 247 10.69 5.36 -6.82
N ASN A 248 11.58 5.41 -7.81
CA ASN A 248 12.92 5.90 -7.56
C ASN A 248 12.88 7.43 -7.32
N ASN A 249 13.87 7.94 -6.58
CA ASN A 249 14.04 9.37 -6.37
C ASN A 249 14.69 10.07 -7.56
N VAL A 250 15.56 9.37 -8.27
CA VAL A 250 16.33 9.90 -9.40
C VAL A 250 16.28 8.88 -10.53
N GLU A 251 15.76 9.28 -11.69
CA GLU A 251 15.81 8.42 -12.88
C GLU A 251 17.24 8.44 -13.43
N SER A 252 17.87 7.26 -13.45
CA SER A 252 19.17 7.06 -14.09
C SER A 252 19.01 6.99 -15.61
N LYS A 253 20.12 7.11 -16.35
CA LYS A 253 20.13 6.92 -17.81
C LYS A 253 19.51 5.57 -18.21
N ASN A 254 19.77 4.51 -17.44
CA ASN A 254 19.15 3.22 -17.66
C ASN A 254 17.89 3.06 -16.78
N HIS A 255 16.78 3.62 -17.26
CA HIS A 255 15.51 3.61 -16.53
C HIS A 255 14.53 2.54 -17.02
N PHE A 256 13.72 1.98 -16.11
CA PHE A 256 12.67 1.02 -16.38
C PHE A 256 11.37 1.43 -15.69
N ASP A 257 10.29 1.53 -16.46
CA ASP A 257 8.94 1.64 -15.90
C ASP A 257 8.27 0.26 -16.00
N LEU A 258 7.83 -0.29 -14.87
CA LEU A 258 7.16 -1.58 -14.77
C LEU A 258 5.72 -1.41 -14.33
N LEU A 259 4.83 -2.28 -14.83
CA LEU A 259 3.46 -2.43 -14.33
C LEU A 259 3.38 -3.76 -13.58
N LEU A 260 3.01 -3.71 -12.31
CA LEU A 260 2.69 -4.89 -11.52
C LEU A 260 1.17 -5.06 -11.50
N ILE A 261 0.70 -6.17 -12.07
CA ILE A 261 -0.71 -6.57 -12.01
C ILE A 261 -0.87 -7.67 -10.97
N ASN A 262 -1.99 -7.63 -10.23
CA ASN A 262 -2.30 -8.57 -9.16
C ASN A 262 -3.67 -9.19 -9.42
N ARG A 263 -3.81 -10.49 -9.17
CA ARG A 263 -5.10 -11.19 -9.16
C ARG A 263 -5.09 -12.23 -8.03
N GLY A 264 -5.72 -11.89 -6.91
CA GLY A 264 -5.66 -12.70 -5.70
C GLY A 264 -4.24 -12.79 -5.16
N GLU A 265 -3.72 -14.01 -5.04
CA GLU A 265 -2.36 -14.28 -4.53
C GLU A 265 -1.28 -14.22 -5.62
N THR A 266 -1.67 -14.18 -6.89
CA THR A 266 -0.73 -14.08 -8.02
C THR A 266 -0.47 -12.63 -8.36
N SER A 267 0.80 -12.29 -8.58
CA SER A 267 1.17 -11.03 -9.23
C SER A 267 2.07 -11.27 -10.44
N HIS A 268 2.17 -10.28 -11.31
CA HIS A 268 2.95 -10.40 -12.54
C HIS A 268 3.51 -9.03 -12.97
N TYR A 269 4.82 -8.97 -13.23
CA TYR A 269 5.47 -7.78 -13.74
C TYR A 269 5.40 -7.73 -15.27
N CYS A 270 4.98 -6.59 -15.78
CA CYS A 270 5.00 -6.23 -17.19
C CYS A 270 5.89 -5.02 -17.41
N PHE A 271 6.44 -4.86 -18.61
CA PHE A 271 7.22 -3.68 -18.95
C PHE A 271 6.36 -2.60 -19.58
N ILE A 272 6.47 -1.37 -19.10
CA ILE A 272 5.80 -0.21 -19.69
C ILE A 272 6.72 0.37 -20.75
N ASN A 273 6.42 0.10 -22.02
CA ASN A 273 7.20 0.63 -23.13
C ASN A 273 6.75 2.03 -23.57
N ASN A 274 5.59 2.51 -23.11
CA ASN A 274 5.14 3.88 -23.38
C ASN A 274 4.27 4.41 -22.23
N PHE A 275 4.90 5.09 -21.27
CA PHE A 275 4.23 5.61 -20.09
C PHE A 275 3.12 6.64 -20.41
N SER A 276 3.39 7.61 -21.28
CA SER A 276 2.39 8.63 -21.65
C SER A 276 1.14 8.01 -22.27
N ARG A 277 1.29 6.98 -23.13
CA ARG A 277 0.17 6.24 -23.72
C ARG A 277 -0.61 5.43 -22.69
N LEU A 278 0.07 4.91 -21.67
CA LEU A 278 -0.58 4.19 -20.57
C LEU A 278 -1.50 5.13 -19.76
N ILE A 279 -1.05 6.37 -19.49
CA ILE A 279 -1.75 7.30 -18.61
C ILE A 279 -2.72 8.25 -19.33
N SER A 280 -2.52 8.54 -20.62
CA SER A 280 -3.27 9.60 -21.34
C SER A 280 -4.79 9.54 -21.15
N ARG A 281 -5.40 8.36 -21.26
CA ARG A 281 -6.85 8.15 -21.07
C ARG A 281 -7.36 8.41 -19.64
N GLN A 282 -6.50 8.34 -18.62
CA GLN A 282 -6.88 8.62 -17.23
C GLN A 282 -6.92 10.13 -16.95
N LYS A 283 -6.24 10.93 -17.77
CA LYS A 283 -6.07 12.36 -17.52
C LYS A 283 -6.67 13.25 -18.60
N THR A 284 -6.84 12.76 -19.82
CA THR A 284 -7.20 13.59 -20.97
C THR A 284 -8.25 12.92 -21.83
N LYS A 285 -9.14 13.73 -22.42
CA LYS A 285 -10.07 13.34 -23.48
C LYS A 285 -9.38 13.40 -24.87
N HIS A 286 -8.18 12.84 -25.00
CA HIS A 286 -7.41 12.79 -26.27
C HIS A 286 -6.70 14.09 -26.72
N GLU A 287 -6.42 15.04 -25.83
CA GLU A 287 -5.73 16.28 -26.20
C GLU A 287 -4.20 16.19 -26.07
N SER A 288 -3.50 16.12 -27.21
CA SER A 288 -2.06 16.40 -27.40
C SER A 288 -1.04 15.53 -26.61
N LYS A 289 0.23 15.64 -27.01
CA LYS A 289 1.38 14.95 -26.39
C LYS A 289 1.74 15.70 -25.10
N LEU A 290 1.54 15.07 -23.96
CA LEU A 290 1.72 15.70 -22.64
C LEU A 290 2.89 15.06 -21.89
N ILE A 291 3.67 15.90 -21.21
CA ILE A 291 4.65 15.47 -20.21
C ILE A 291 3.87 15.17 -18.93
N ILE A 292 4.01 13.95 -18.41
CA ILE A 292 3.32 13.52 -17.20
C ILE A 292 4.37 13.24 -16.14
N CYS A 293 4.28 13.91 -14.99
CA CYS A 293 5.12 13.57 -13.86
C CYS A 293 4.76 12.17 -13.37
N LYS A 294 5.70 11.23 -13.44
CA LYS A 294 5.49 9.83 -13.03
C LYS A 294 5.18 9.65 -11.54
N ARG A 295 5.50 10.65 -10.70
CA ARG A 295 5.29 10.59 -9.24
C ARG A 295 3.91 11.07 -8.79
N CYS A 296 3.44 12.19 -9.34
CA CYS A 296 2.16 12.81 -8.95
C CYS A 296 1.09 12.78 -10.04
N PHE A 297 1.45 12.33 -11.25
CA PHE A 297 0.62 12.35 -12.46
C PHE A 297 0.06 13.73 -12.81
N THR A 298 0.71 14.79 -12.35
CA THR A 298 0.48 16.13 -12.87
C THR A 298 0.89 16.15 -14.34
N VAL A 299 0.03 16.76 -15.14
CA VAL A 299 0.15 16.85 -16.59
C VAL A 299 0.67 18.24 -16.95
N PHE A 300 1.69 18.28 -17.79
CA PHE A 300 2.31 19.49 -18.30
C PHE A 300 2.17 19.52 -19.83
N SER A 301 1.88 20.70 -20.37
CA SER A 301 1.92 20.90 -21.82
C SER A 301 3.36 20.93 -22.32
N ASN A 302 3.58 20.37 -23.51
CA ASN A 302 4.87 20.46 -24.22
C ASN A 302 5.10 21.83 -24.87
N THR A 303 4.09 22.70 -24.83
CA THR A 303 4.16 24.08 -25.29
C THR A 303 3.87 25.04 -24.14
N PRO A 304 4.54 26.21 -24.08
CA PRO A 304 4.19 27.26 -23.15
C PRO A 304 2.72 27.65 -23.34
N CYS A 305 1.93 27.61 -22.28
CA CYS A 305 0.53 28.01 -22.30
C CYS A 305 0.29 28.98 -21.15
N LYS A 306 -0.38 30.12 -21.41
CA LYS A 306 -0.68 31.13 -20.37
C LYS A 306 -1.48 30.56 -19.18
N TYR A 307 -2.23 29.48 -19.39
CA TYR A 307 -3.19 28.95 -18.42
C TYR A 307 -2.95 27.48 -18.02
N LYS A 308 -1.86 26.85 -18.49
CA LYS A 308 -1.51 25.46 -18.15
C LYS A 308 -0.03 25.36 -17.78
N LEU A 309 0.29 24.54 -16.78
CA LEU A 309 1.67 24.22 -16.41
C LEU A 309 2.38 23.60 -17.62
N TRP A 310 3.58 24.07 -17.94
CA TRP A 310 4.40 23.60 -19.05
C TRP A 310 5.80 23.23 -18.55
N GLY A 311 6.51 22.37 -19.29
CA GLY A 311 7.85 21.94 -18.92
C GLY A 311 8.60 21.25 -20.06
N VAL A 312 9.90 21.03 -19.87
CA VAL A 312 10.79 20.30 -20.79
C VAL A 312 11.22 18.98 -20.15
N HIS A 313 11.52 17.97 -20.96
CA HIS A 313 12.10 16.72 -20.47
C HIS A 313 13.47 17.01 -19.85
N GLY A 314 13.62 16.73 -18.55
CA GLY A 314 14.89 16.64 -17.85
C GLY A 314 15.35 15.19 -17.77
#